data_AF-A0A2J8KW02-F1
#
_entry.id   AF-A0A2J8KW02-F1
#
_cell.length_a   1.000
_cell.length_b   1.000
_cell.length_c   1.000
_cell.angle_alpha   90.00
_cell.angle_beta   90.00
_cell.angle_gamma   90.00
#
_symmetry.space_group_name_H-M   'P 1'
#
loop_
_entity.id
_entity.type
_entity.pdbx_description
1 polymer ?
#
loop_
_entity_poly.entity_id
_entity_poly.type
_entity_poly.pdbx_seq_one_letter_code
_entity_poly.pdbx_strand_id
1 'polypeptide(L)'
;MWLGRRALCALVLLLACASLGLLYASTRDAPGLRVPLAPWAPPQSPRRPELPDLAPEPRYAHIPVRIKEQVVGLLAWNNCSCESSGGGLPLPFQKQVRAIDLTKAFDPAELRAASATREQEFQAFLSRSQSPADQLLIAPANSPLQYPLQGVEVQPLRSILVPGLSLQAASGQEVYQVNLTASLGTWDVAGEVTGVTLTGEGQADLTLVSPGLDQLNRQLQLVTYSSRSYQTNTADT
;
A
#
# COMPACT_ATOMS: atom_id res chain seq x y z
N MET A 1 -40.18 -55.33 -28.06
CA MET A 1 -39.18 -54.87 -27.06
C MET A 1 -38.32 -53.67 -27.54
N TRP A 2 -38.86 -52.73 -28.32
CA TRP A 2 -38.08 -51.60 -28.87
C TRP A 2 -38.31 -50.26 -28.15
N LEU A 3 -39.40 -50.12 -27.40
CA LEU A 3 -39.72 -48.93 -26.59
C LEU A 3 -38.77 -48.76 -25.38
N GLY A 4 -38.39 -49.86 -24.73
CA GLY A 4 -37.56 -49.83 -23.53
C GLY A 4 -36.14 -49.31 -23.76
N ARG A 5 -35.53 -49.62 -24.92
CA ARG A 5 -34.17 -49.14 -25.26
C ARG A 5 -34.13 -47.63 -25.53
N ARG A 6 -35.14 -47.09 -26.22
CA ARG A 6 -35.22 -45.65 -26.51
C ARG A 6 -35.48 -44.84 -25.24
N ALA A 7 -36.34 -45.34 -24.35
CA ALA A 7 -36.59 -44.73 -23.04
C ALA A 7 -35.34 -44.73 -22.15
N LEU A 8 -34.57 -45.84 -22.14
CA LEU A 8 -33.30 -45.92 -21.41
C LEU A 8 -32.25 -44.94 -21.97
N CYS A 9 -32.11 -44.83 -23.28
CA CYS A 9 -31.18 -43.87 -23.89
C CYS A 9 -31.58 -42.42 -23.57
N ALA A 10 -32.88 -42.10 -23.60
CA ALA A 10 -33.36 -40.77 -23.23
C ALA A 10 -33.07 -40.45 -21.76
N LEU A 11 -33.26 -41.41 -20.85
CA LEU A 11 -32.94 -41.25 -19.42
C LEU A 11 -31.45 -41.01 -19.20
N VAL A 12 -30.58 -41.77 -19.87
CA VAL A 12 -29.12 -41.61 -19.78
C VAL A 12 -28.68 -40.25 -20.30
N LEU A 13 -29.25 -39.79 -21.41
CA LEU A 13 -28.97 -38.45 -21.96
C LEU A 13 -29.42 -37.34 -21.01
N LEU A 14 -30.59 -37.46 -20.40
CA LEU A 14 -31.09 -36.48 -19.42
C LEU A 14 -30.20 -36.43 -18.18
N LEU A 15 -29.74 -37.57 -17.67
CA LEU A 15 -28.81 -37.63 -16.53
C LEU A 15 -27.46 -37.03 -16.89
N ALA A 16 -26.94 -37.29 -18.09
CA ALA A 16 -25.71 -36.67 -18.57
C ALA A 16 -25.85 -35.15 -18.69
N CYS A 17 -26.93 -34.65 -19.29
CA CYS A 17 -27.21 -33.22 -19.39
C CYS A 17 -27.41 -32.55 -18.03
N ALA A 18 -28.09 -33.22 -17.09
CA ALA A 18 -28.26 -32.70 -15.73
C ALA A 18 -26.93 -32.61 -14.98
N SER A 19 -26.08 -33.64 -15.10
CA SER A 19 -24.73 -33.63 -14.49
C SER A 19 -23.83 -32.54 -15.09
N LEU A 20 -23.91 -32.31 -16.40
CA LEU A 20 -23.17 -31.25 -17.08
C LEU A 20 -23.69 -29.85 -16.69
N GLY A 21 -25.01 -29.69 -16.54
CA GLY A 21 -25.62 -28.45 -16.06
C GLY A 21 -25.26 -28.11 -14.62
N LEU A 22 -25.20 -29.12 -13.74
CA LEU A 22 -24.72 -28.99 -12.36
C LEU A 22 -23.24 -28.62 -12.30
N LEU A 23 -22.40 -29.25 -13.12
CA LEU A 23 -20.99 -28.88 -13.26
C LEU A 23 -20.83 -27.43 -13.73
N TYR A 24 -21.56 -27.04 -14.78
CA TYR A 24 -21.52 -25.68 -15.32
C TYR A 24 -21.98 -24.63 -14.30
N ALA A 25 -23.08 -24.88 -13.59
CA ALA A 25 -23.56 -24.00 -12.52
C ALA A 25 -22.55 -23.90 -11.37
N SER A 26 -21.97 -25.02 -10.92
CA SER A 26 -20.96 -25.02 -9.85
C SER A 26 -19.70 -24.23 -10.22
N THR A 27 -19.32 -24.19 -11.50
CA THR A 27 -18.19 -23.39 -11.98
C THR A 27 -18.53 -21.92 -12.19
N ARG A 28 -19.82 -21.57 -12.30
CA ARG A 28 -20.29 -20.18 -12.47
C ARG A 28 -20.42 -19.44 -11.14
N ASP A 29 -20.81 -20.14 -10.07
CA ASP A 29 -20.92 -19.57 -8.72
C ASP A 29 -19.59 -19.55 -7.95
N ALA A 30 -18.49 -19.98 -8.57
CA ALA A 30 -17.17 -19.68 -8.05
C ALA A 30 -16.95 -18.15 -8.21
N PRO A 31 -16.86 -17.36 -7.12
CA PRO A 31 -16.47 -15.96 -7.24
C PRO A 31 -15.17 -15.94 -8.02
N GLY A 32 -15.21 -15.27 -9.18
CA GLY A 32 -14.26 -15.48 -10.27
C GLY A 32 -12.83 -15.66 -9.78
N LEU A 33 -12.14 -16.66 -10.34
CA LEU A 33 -10.69 -16.82 -10.17
C LEU A 33 -10.03 -15.46 -10.43
N ARG A 34 -9.74 -14.73 -9.35
CA ARG A 34 -8.78 -13.65 -9.38
C ARG A 34 -7.46 -14.33 -9.68
N VAL A 35 -7.10 -14.40 -10.95
CA VAL A 35 -5.72 -14.61 -11.35
C VAL A 35 -4.94 -13.47 -10.70
N PRO A 36 -4.08 -13.71 -9.69
CA PRO A 36 -3.22 -12.67 -9.20
C PRO A 36 -2.16 -12.48 -10.29
N LEU A 37 -2.37 -11.50 -11.18
CA LEU A 37 -1.33 -11.04 -12.11
C LEU A 37 -0.20 -10.28 -11.38
N ALA A 38 -0.28 -10.15 -10.05
CA ALA A 38 0.79 -9.60 -9.24
C ALA A 38 1.51 -10.76 -8.53
N PRO A 39 2.82 -10.98 -8.80
CA PRO A 39 3.64 -11.92 -8.03
C PRO A 39 3.66 -11.61 -6.53
N TRP A 40 3.30 -10.38 -6.15
CA TRP A 40 3.20 -9.90 -4.77
C TRP A 40 1.99 -8.96 -4.68
N ALA A 41 0.90 -9.43 -4.09
CA ALA A 41 -0.13 -8.56 -3.54
C ALA A 41 -0.02 -8.70 -2.01
N PRO A 42 0.15 -7.61 -1.24
CA PRO A 42 0.12 -7.72 0.21
C PRO A 42 -1.26 -8.28 0.63
N PRO A 43 -1.30 -9.17 1.64
CA PRO A 43 -2.57 -9.65 2.17
C PRO A 43 -3.37 -8.46 2.69
N GLN A 44 -4.66 -8.42 2.35
CA GLN A 44 -5.60 -7.51 3.01
C GLN A 44 -5.81 -8.01 4.44
N SER A 45 -4.94 -7.56 5.34
CA SER A 45 -5.14 -7.72 6.77
C SER A 45 -6.48 -7.09 7.16
N PRO A 46 -7.39 -7.79 7.87
CA PRO A 46 -8.63 -7.21 8.37
C PRO A 46 -8.40 -6.21 9.50
N ARG A 47 -7.16 -6.09 10.00
CA ARG A 47 -6.76 -5.01 10.88
C ARG A 47 -6.35 -3.83 10.00
N ARG A 48 -7.15 -2.76 10.02
CA ARG A 48 -6.73 -1.42 9.61
C ARG A 48 -5.40 -1.16 10.31
N PRO A 49 -4.26 -1.13 9.59
CA PRO A 49 -3.01 -0.80 10.22
C PRO A 49 -3.14 0.62 10.74
N GLU A 50 -2.83 0.85 12.02
CA GLU A 50 -2.46 2.19 12.45
C GLU A 50 -1.19 2.52 11.67
N LEU A 51 -1.30 3.28 10.57
CA LEU A 51 -0.15 3.95 9.99
C LEU A 51 0.19 5.07 10.97
N PRO A 52 1.28 4.97 11.75
CA PRO A 52 1.67 6.05 12.66
C PRO A 52 1.91 7.35 11.87
N ASP A 53 2.33 7.22 10.61
CA ASP A 53 2.61 8.31 9.68
C ASP A 53 1.36 9.00 9.11
N LEU A 54 0.15 8.41 9.28
CA LEU A 54 -1.12 9.05 8.92
C LEU A 54 -1.79 9.74 10.12
N ALA A 55 -1.18 9.65 11.32
CA ALA A 55 -1.71 10.33 12.49
C ALA A 55 -1.58 11.84 12.29
N PRO A 56 -2.69 12.60 12.37
CA PRO A 56 -2.63 14.03 12.17
C PRO A 56 -1.89 14.70 13.33
N GLU A 57 -1.18 15.78 13.04
CA GLU A 57 -0.71 16.65 14.12
C GLU A 57 -1.90 17.08 14.99
N PRO A 58 -1.75 17.15 16.33
CA PRO A 58 -2.86 17.46 17.24
C PRO A 58 -3.63 18.72 16.86
N ARG A 59 -2.92 19.73 16.33
CA ARG A 59 -3.51 20.99 15.85
C ARG A 59 -4.55 20.77 14.75
N TYR A 60 -4.31 19.85 13.81
CA TYR A 60 -5.18 19.63 12.66
C TYR A 60 -6.11 18.43 12.84
N ALA A 61 -6.00 17.67 13.94
CA ALA A 61 -6.76 16.44 14.17
C ALA A 61 -8.29 16.59 14.07
N HIS A 62 -8.80 17.79 14.35
CA HIS A 62 -10.22 18.13 14.27
C HIS A 62 -10.78 18.19 12.83
N ILE A 63 -9.90 18.26 11.81
CA ILE A 63 -10.29 18.34 10.40
C ILE A 63 -10.56 16.92 9.88
N PRO A 64 -11.75 16.61 9.35
CA PRO A 64 -12.04 15.28 8.82
C PRO A 64 -11.30 15.03 7.50
N VAL A 65 -10.95 13.77 7.26
CA VAL A 65 -10.27 13.30 6.05
C VAL A 65 -11.03 12.12 5.49
N ARG A 66 -11.26 12.12 4.18
CA ARG A 66 -11.72 10.93 3.46
C ARG A 66 -10.50 10.17 2.93
N ILE A 67 -10.18 9.05 3.57
CA ILE A 67 -9.04 8.22 3.17
C ILE A 67 -9.25 7.64 1.77
N LYS A 68 -8.17 7.59 0.98
CA LYS A 68 -8.11 6.94 -0.33
C LYS A 68 -7.40 5.61 -0.17
N GLU A 69 -8.15 4.53 0.06
CA GLU A 69 -7.60 3.20 0.36
C GLU A 69 -6.65 2.69 -0.73
N GLN A 70 -6.91 3.03 -1.99
CA GLN A 70 -6.04 2.66 -3.11
C GLN A 70 -4.64 3.27 -3.01
N VAL A 71 -4.51 4.49 -2.48
CA VAL A 71 -3.21 5.17 -2.32
C VAL A 71 -2.52 4.69 -1.05
N VAL A 72 -3.28 4.54 0.04
CA VAL A 72 -2.76 3.97 1.30
C VAL A 72 -2.22 2.55 1.11
N GLY A 73 -2.84 1.76 0.22
CA GLY A 73 -2.35 0.43 -0.15
C GLY A 73 -1.01 0.41 -0.89
N LEU A 74 -0.57 1.54 -1.47
CA LEU A 74 0.73 1.66 -2.15
C LEU A 74 1.88 1.98 -1.19
N LEU A 75 1.58 2.56 -0.04
CA LEU A 75 2.57 2.87 0.98
C LEU A 75 3.30 1.61 1.43
N ALA A 76 4.53 1.75 1.92
CA ALA A 76 5.28 0.60 2.43
C ALA A 76 4.61 0.03 3.70
N TRP A 77 3.99 -1.14 3.57
CA TRP A 77 3.42 -1.84 4.71
C TRP A 77 4.51 -2.74 5.31
N ASN A 78 4.90 -2.48 6.55
CA ASN A 78 5.89 -3.30 7.28
C ASN A 78 5.34 -4.66 7.72
N ASN A 79 4.28 -5.18 7.09
CA ASN A 79 3.57 -6.40 7.47
C ASN A 79 3.43 -7.43 6.34
N CYS A 80 4.51 -7.70 5.60
CA CYS A 80 4.48 -8.79 4.62
C CYS A 80 4.21 -10.13 5.33
N SER A 81 3.08 -10.79 5.04
CA SER A 81 2.84 -12.18 5.43
C SER A 81 2.69 -13.07 4.20
N CYS A 82 3.43 -14.17 4.17
CA CYS A 82 3.32 -15.19 3.13
C CYS A 82 2.34 -16.27 3.59
N GLU A 83 1.15 -16.30 3.01
CA GLU A 83 0.20 -17.39 3.26
C GLU A 83 0.48 -18.55 2.30
N SER A 84 0.55 -19.76 2.85
CA SER A 84 0.58 -20.97 2.01
C SER A 84 -0.77 -21.13 1.33
N SER A 85 -0.77 -21.50 0.05
CA SER A 85 -1.99 -21.91 -0.64
C SER A 85 -2.45 -23.26 -0.06
N GLY A 86 -3.20 -23.21 1.05
CA GLY A 86 -3.65 -24.38 1.79
C GLY A 86 -5.16 -24.58 1.63
N GLY A 87 -5.59 -25.80 1.29
CA GLY A 87 -7.00 -26.22 1.35
C GLY A 87 -7.68 -26.61 0.04
N GLY A 88 -7.03 -26.45 -1.12
CA GLY A 88 -7.58 -26.86 -2.42
C GLY A 88 -7.06 -28.22 -2.90
N LEU A 89 -7.91 -28.98 -3.61
CA LEU A 89 -7.47 -30.12 -4.40
C LEU A 89 -6.40 -29.66 -5.41
N PRO A 90 -5.28 -30.39 -5.58
CA PRO A 90 -4.25 -30.01 -6.54
C PRO A 90 -4.82 -30.10 -7.97
N LEU A 91 -5.12 -28.95 -8.56
CA LEU A 91 -5.51 -28.86 -9.97
C LEU A 91 -4.27 -28.55 -10.83
N PRO A 92 -4.11 -29.19 -12.00
CA PRO A 92 -2.89 -29.09 -12.82
C PRO A 92 -2.58 -27.67 -13.34
N PHE A 93 -3.54 -26.74 -13.25
CA PHE A 93 -3.38 -25.35 -13.70
C PHE A 93 -3.17 -24.35 -12.55
N GLN A 94 -3.13 -24.80 -11.28
CA GLN A 94 -2.93 -23.92 -10.13
C GLN A 94 -1.50 -24.02 -9.61
N LYS A 95 -0.80 -22.87 -9.58
CA LYS A 95 0.55 -22.77 -8.99
C LYS A 95 0.42 -22.76 -7.46
N GLN A 96 0.75 -23.87 -6.81
CA GLN A 96 0.76 -23.95 -5.36
C GLN A 96 1.93 -23.14 -4.79
N VAL A 97 1.61 -22.09 -4.03
CA VAL A 97 2.60 -21.33 -3.26
C VAL A 97 2.80 -22.02 -1.91
N ARG A 98 4.01 -22.53 -1.66
CA ARG A 98 4.42 -23.06 -0.35
C ARG A 98 5.05 -21.92 0.45
N ALA A 99 4.46 -21.58 1.59
CA ALA A 99 5.09 -20.68 2.55
C ALA A 99 5.78 -21.52 3.62
N ILE A 100 7.09 -21.30 3.80
CA ILE A 100 7.86 -21.92 4.88
C ILE A 100 7.87 -20.95 6.04
N ASP A 101 7.37 -21.40 7.18
CA ASP A 101 7.45 -20.64 8.43
C ASP A 101 8.85 -20.80 9.02
N LEU A 102 9.72 -19.82 8.77
CA LEU A 102 11.10 -19.84 9.25
C LEU A 102 11.19 -19.83 10.78
N THR A 103 10.13 -19.42 11.49
CA THR A 103 10.12 -19.48 12.97
C THR A 103 10.07 -20.92 13.49
N LYS A 104 9.60 -21.86 12.65
CA LYS A 104 9.54 -23.30 12.96
C LYS A 104 10.77 -24.08 12.49
N ALA A 105 11.72 -23.41 11.83
CA ALA A 105 12.95 -24.03 11.36
C ALA A 105 13.97 -24.27 12.48
N PHE A 106 13.81 -23.60 13.63
CA PHE A 106 14.69 -23.67 14.78
C PHE A 106 13.96 -24.22 16.01
N ASP A 107 14.70 -24.88 16.90
CA ASP A 107 14.16 -25.23 18.22
C ASP A 107 13.79 -23.94 19.00
N PRO A 108 12.72 -23.93 19.83
CA PRO A 108 12.25 -22.69 20.47
C PRO A 108 13.28 -21.98 21.36
N ALA A 109 14.25 -22.71 21.91
CA ALA A 109 15.35 -22.13 22.67
C ALA A 109 16.40 -21.49 21.74
N GLU A 110 16.73 -22.17 20.63
CA GLU A 110 17.66 -21.69 19.61
C GLU A 110 17.10 -20.47 18.89
N LEU A 111 15.81 -20.48 18.52
CA LEU A 111 15.14 -19.34 17.89
C LEU A 111 15.27 -18.07 18.74
N ARG A 112 15.05 -18.17 20.06
CA ARG A 112 15.19 -17.04 20.98
C ARG A 112 16.62 -16.53 21.00
N ALA A 113 17.61 -17.42 21.13
CA ALA A 113 19.01 -17.04 21.11
C ALA A 113 19.40 -16.37 19.78
N ALA A 114 19.04 -16.97 18.64
CA ALA A 114 19.32 -16.45 17.32
C ALA A 114 18.66 -15.07 17.07
N SER A 115 17.41 -14.89 17.53
CA SER A 115 16.72 -13.60 17.44
C SER A 115 17.41 -12.51 18.27
N ALA A 116 17.85 -12.84 19.49
CA ALA A 116 18.57 -11.91 20.36
C ALA A 116 19.92 -11.51 19.76
N THR A 117 20.68 -12.47 19.23
CA THR A 117 21.95 -12.19 18.53
C THR A 117 21.72 -11.34 17.29
N ARG A 118 20.68 -11.64 16.48
CA ARG A 118 20.35 -10.84 15.29
C ARG A 118 20.02 -9.40 15.65
N GLU A 119 19.23 -9.20 16.71
CA GLU A 119 18.90 -7.87 17.19
C GLU A 119 20.16 -7.13 17.67
N GLN A 120 21.02 -7.81 18.43
CA GLN A 120 22.28 -7.22 18.88
C GLN A 120 23.18 -6.80 17.71
N GLU A 121 23.34 -7.64 16.70
CA GLU A 121 24.12 -7.31 15.50
C GLU A 121 23.50 -6.18 14.68
N PHE A 122 22.16 -6.15 14.60
CA PHE A 122 21.44 -5.06 13.95
C PHE A 122 21.66 -3.73 14.68
N GLN A 123 21.54 -3.71 16.01
CA GLN A 123 21.84 -2.52 16.81
C GLN A 123 23.31 -2.10 16.69
N ALA A 124 24.25 -3.07 16.68
CA ALA A 124 25.66 -2.78 16.47
C ALA A 124 25.92 -2.19 15.08
N PHE A 125 25.24 -2.69 14.03
CA PHE A 125 25.28 -2.11 12.69
C PHE A 125 24.74 -0.68 12.70
N LEU A 126 23.55 -0.45 13.25
CA LEU A 126 22.96 0.88 13.37
C LEU A 126 23.89 1.84 14.10
N SER A 127 24.54 1.44 15.20
CA SER A 127 25.48 2.31 15.92
C SER A 127 26.70 2.72 15.09
N ARG A 128 27.09 1.91 14.09
CA ARG A 128 28.20 2.20 13.18
C ARG A 128 27.78 2.96 11.93
N SER A 129 26.58 2.68 11.43
CA SER A 129 26.08 3.23 10.16
C SER A 129 25.27 4.50 10.34
N GLN A 130 24.59 4.66 11.49
CA GLN A 130 23.75 5.83 11.72
C GLN A 130 24.60 7.09 11.75
N SER A 131 24.24 8.00 10.87
CA SER A 131 24.83 9.31 10.78
C SER A 131 23.77 10.37 11.13
N PRO A 132 24.17 11.58 11.56
CA PRO A 132 23.24 12.69 11.70
C PRO A 132 22.49 13.02 10.40
N ALA A 133 22.94 12.53 9.24
CA ALA A 133 22.24 12.68 7.97
C ALA A 133 21.01 11.76 7.85
N ASP A 134 20.90 10.71 8.67
CA ASP A 134 19.73 9.82 8.69
C ASP A 134 18.57 10.41 9.51
N GLN A 135 18.84 11.42 10.33
CA GLN A 135 17.81 12.17 11.02
C GLN A 135 17.24 13.23 10.08
N LEU A 136 15.96 13.09 9.71
CA LEU A 136 15.27 14.01 8.84
C LEU A 136 15.18 15.43 9.46
N LEU A 137 15.92 16.37 8.89
CA LEU A 137 15.88 17.77 9.28
C LEU A 137 14.76 18.49 8.54
N ILE A 138 13.80 19.05 9.29
CA ILE A 138 12.71 19.85 8.74
C ILE A 138 13.09 21.33 8.82
N ALA A 139 13.13 22.01 7.67
CA ALA A 139 13.24 23.47 7.63
C ALA A 139 11.97 24.08 8.23
N PRO A 140 12.07 24.96 9.23
CA PRO A 140 10.91 25.72 9.68
C PRO A 140 10.40 26.61 8.54
N ALA A 141 9.09 26.87 8.52
CA ALA A 141 8.46 27.67 7.47
C ALA A 141 8.73 29.19 7.62
N ASN A 142 9.99 29.59 7.53
CA ASN A 142 10.40 30.98 7.37
C ASN A 142 10.33 31.44 5.89
N SER A 143 10.08 30.52 4.95
CA SER A 143 9.99 30.79 3.51
C SER A 143 8.93 29.94 2.80
N PRO A 144 7.68 30.44 2.71
CA PRO A 144 6.55 30.08 3.60
C PRO A 144 6.27 28.57 3.77
N LEU A 145 6.97 27.69 3.05
CA LEU A 145 6.84 26.24 3.13
C LEU A 145 7.84 25.64 4.14
N GLN A 146 7.36 24.70 4.93
CA GLN A 146 8.09 23.77 5.77
C GLN A 146 8.36 22.51 4.94
N TYR A 147 9.59 22.02 4.91
CA TYR A 147 9.96 20.85 4.10
C TYR A 147 11.21 20.14 4.63
N PRO A 148 11.43 18.85 4.28
CA PRO A 148 12.67 18.14 4.60
C PRO A 148 13.88 18.73 3.84
N LEU A 149 14.88 19.23 4.57
CA LEU A 149 16.06 19.89 4.00
C LEU A 149 17.01 18.92 3.28
N GLN A 150 17.10 17.69 3.77
CA GLN A 150 17.99 16.66 3.23
C GLN A 150 17.32 15.84 2.11
N GLY A 151 16.05 16.14 1.79
CA GLY A 151 15.21 15.26 1.00
C GLY A 151 14.69 14.08 1.83
N VAL A 152 14.12 13.10 1.15
CA VAL A 152 13.54 11.89 1.76
C VAL A 152 13.96 10.69 0.94
N GLU A 153 14.39 9.62 1.60
CA GLU A 153 14.74 8.38 0.92
C GLU A 153 13.48 7.58 0.59
N VAL A 154 13.37 7.14 -0.67
CA VAL A 154 12.24 6.37 -1.17
C VAL A 154 12.80 5.09 -1.79
N GLN A 155 12.24 3.95 -1.41
CA GLN A 155 12.61 2.69 -2.04
C GLN A 155 12.22 2.68 -3.53
N PRO A 156 13.00 2.03 -4.42
CA PRO A 156 12.65 1.91 -5.84
C PRO A 156 11.25 1.34 -6.05
N LEU A 157 10.47 1.96 -6.93
CA LEU A 157 9.09 1.58 -7.24
C LEU A 157 8.13 1.53 -6.01
N ARG A 158 8.46 2.26 -4.94
CA ARG A 158 7.62 2.36 -3.74
C ARG A 158 7.10 3.77 -3.51
N SER A 159 6.10 3.83 -2.65
CA SER A 159 5.45 5.07 -2.22
C SER A 159 5.69 5.34 -0.75
N ILE A 160 5.85 6.61 -0.40
CA ILE A 160 5.97 7.09 0.97
C ILE A 160 5.07 8.30 1.18
N LEU A 161 4.70 8.56 2.44
CA LEU A 161 4.18 9.85 2.87
C LEU A 161 5.36 10.82 2.97
N VAL A 162 5.20 12.05 2.49
CA VAL A 162 6.26 13.06 2.61
C VAL A 162 6.13 13.75 3.98
N PRO A 163 7.10 13.55 4.88
CA PRO A 163 7.02 14.11 6.22
C PRO A 163 7.25 15.63 6.21
N GLY A 164 6.62 16.31 7.17
CA GLY A 164 6.97 17.68 7.54
C GLY A 164 6.56 18.77 6.54
N LEU A 165 5.76 18.47 5.51
CA LEU A 165 5.18 19.47 4.63
C LEU A 165 4.12 20.30 5.37
N SER A 166 4.34 21.61 5.46
CA SER A 166 3.34 22.55 5.97
C SER A 166 3.59 23.96 5.47
N LEU A 167 2.58 24.81 5.47
CA LEU A 167 2.69 26.21 5.10
C LEU A 167 2.51 27.06 6.36
N GLN A 168 3.41 28.02 6.58
CA GLN A 168 3.19 29.12 7.51
C GLN A 168 3.11 30.40 6.70
N ALA A 169 1.94 31.04 6.76
CA ALA A 169 1.65 32.27 6.06
C ALA A 169 0.85 33.19 6.98
N ALA A 170 0.92 34.49 6.70
CA ALA A 170 0.13 35.47 7.41
C ALA A 170 -1.38 35.19 7.21
N SER A 171 -2.16 35.43 8.26
CA SER A 171 -3.62 35.39 8.19
C SER A 171 -4.14 36.49 7.27
N GLY A 172 -5.12 36.18 6.44
CA GLY A 172 -5.81 37.16 5.59
C GLY A 172 -5.54 37.03 4.09
N GLN A 173 -4.83 35.99 3.65
CA GLN A 173 -4.76 35.67 2.23
C GLN A 173 -6.05 34.98 1.79
N GLU A 174 -6.60 35.39 0.63
CA GLU A 174 -7.86 34.82 0.13
C GLU A 174 -7.70 33.35 -0.31
N VAL A 175 -6.52 33.00 -0.85
CA VAL A 175 -6.21 31.68 -1.38
C VAL A 175 -4.74 31.33 -1.14
N TYR A 176 -4.50 30.13 -0.61
CA TYR A 176 -3.20 29.50 -0.47
C TYR A 176 -3.01 28.44 -1.55
N GLN A 177 -1.83 28.41 -2.18
CA GLN A 177 -1.49 27.46 -3.23
C GLN A 177 -0.10 26.87 -3.01
N VAL A 178 0.03 25.56 -3.20
CA VAL A 178 1.29 24.81 -3.17
C VAL A 178 1.39 23.98 -4.45
N ASN A 179 2.53 24.09 -5.13
CA ASN A 179 2.85 23.31 -6.32
C ASN A 179 4.01 22.37 -5.97
N LEU A 180 3.83 21.09 -6.27
CA LEU A 180 4.83 20.04 -6.10
C LEU A 180 5.12 19.44 -7.47
N THR A 181 6.40 19.29 -7.80
CA THR A 181 6.86 18.80 -9.10
C THR A 181 7.85 17.67 -8.87
N ALA A 182 7.77 16.62 -9.67
CA ALA A 182 8.64 15.47 -9.63
C ALA A 182 9.12 15.11 -11.04
N SER A 183 10.38 14.74 -11.17
CA SER A 183 11.01 14.30 -12.42
C SER A 183 11.13 12.78 -12.52
N LEU A 184 11.21 12.08 -11.38
CA LEU A 184 11.42 10.63 -11.29
C LEU A 184 10.24 9.87 -10.66
N GLY A 185 9.16 10.59 -10.36
CA GLY A 185 8.03 10.06 -9.61
C GLY A 185 6.70 10.66 -9.98
N THR A 186 5.69 10.30 -9.20
CA THR A 186 4.35 10.88 -9.28
C THR A 186 3.85 11.21 -7.89
N TRP A 187 3.11 12.31 -7.77
CA TRP A 187 2.46 12.76 -6.55
C TRP A 187 1.03 12.25 -6.45
N ASP A 188 0.60 11.86 -5.26
CA ASP A 188 -0.77 11.46 -4.97
C ASP A 188 -1.10 11.84 -3.51
N VAL A 189 -2.35 11.70 -3.06
CA VAL A 189 -2.73 11.94 -1.66
C VAL A 189 -3.37 10.72 -1.02
N ALA A 190 -2.94 10.39 0.19
CA ALA A 190 -3.48 9.29 0.98
C ALA A 190 -4.93 9.54 1.47
N GLY A 191 -5.40 10.79 1.43
CA GLY A 191 -6.75 11.16 1.77
C GLY A 191 -7.09 12.57 1.29
N GLU A 192 -8.38 12.84 1.17
CA GLU A 192 -8.93 14.11 0.69
C GLU A 192 -9.51 14.91 1.86
N VAL A 193 -9.15 16.19 1.94
CA VAL A 193 -9.61 17.16 2.92
C VAL A 193 -10.62 18.10 2.26
N THR A 194 -11.80 18.25 2.88
CA THR A 194 -12.82 19.17 2.37
C THR A 194 -12.32 20.61 2.39
N GLY A 195 -12.53 21.32 1.29
CA GLY A 195 -12.07 22.72 1.13
C GLY A 195 -10.70 22.86 0.48
N VAL A 196 -10.05 21.75 0.10
CA VAL A 196 -8.81 21.77 -0.69
C VAL A 196 -9.09 21.24 -2.09
N THR A 197 -8.73 22.03 -3.10
CA THR A 197 -8.78 21.64 -4.51
C THR A 197 -7.46 20.99 -4.89
N LEU A 198 -7.53 19.78 -5.43
CA LEU A 198 -6.38 19.01 -5.91
C LEU A 198 -6.41 18.93 -7.44
N THR A 199 -5.28 19.21 -8.08
CA THR A 199 -5.12 19.05 -9.53
C THR A 199 -3.79 18.38 -9.83
N GLY A 200 -3.81 17.34 -10.67
CA GLY A 200 -2.59 16.60 -11.04
C GLY A 200 -2.30 15.37 -10.16
N GLU A 201 -3.31 14.81 -9.48
CA GLU A 201 -3.15 13.55 -8.75
C GLU A 201 -2.70 12.41 -9.68
N GLY A 202 -1.73 11.62 -9.22
CA GLY A 202 -1.10 10.55 -9.97
C GLY A 202 -0.15 11.02 -11.09
N GLN A 203 0.12 12.32 -11.19
CA GLN A 203 1.02 12.92 -12.19
C GLN A 203 2.34 13.40 -11.57
N ALA A 204 3.26 13.82 -12.43
CA ALA A 204 4.52 14.44 -12.05
C ALA A 204 4.34 15.80 -11.36
N ASP A 205 3.27 16.53 -11.69
CA ASP A 205 2.96 17.84 -11.11
C ASP A 205 1.65 17.75 -10.32
N LEU A 206 1.67 18.17 -9.05
CA LEU A 206 0.50 18.25 -8.18
C LEU A 206 0.36 19.68 -7.66
N THR A 207 -0.84 20.23 -7.78
CA THR A 207 -1.18 21.54 -7.25
C THR A 207 -2.31 21.41 -6.23
N LEU A 208 -2.11 22.02 -5.06
CA LEU A 208 -3.06 22.05 -3.95
C LEU A 208 -3.47 23.49 -3.69
N VAL A 209 -4.77 23.76 -3.66
CA VAL A 209 -5.31 25.12 -3.49
C VAL A 209 -6.38 25.13 -2.43
N SER A 210 -6.34 26.06 -1.49
CA SER A 210 -7.34 26.17 -0.42
C SER A 210 -7.49 27.62 0.07
N PRO A 211 -8.70 28.10 0.37
CA PRO A 211 -8.89 29.37 1.08
C PRO A 211 -8.53 29.26 2.57
N GLY A 212 -8.42 28.05 3.12
CA GLY A 212 -8.12 27.80 4.53
C GLY A 212 -6.75 27.17 4.74
N LEU A 213 -5.92 27.82 5.56
CA LEU A 213 -4.55 27.39 5.85
C LEU A 213 -4.51 26.05 6.60
N ASP A 214 -5.37 25.87 7.61
CA ASP A 214 -5.38 24.64 8.41
C ASP A 214 -5.84 23.43 7.57
N GLN A 215 -6.82 23.61 6.67
CA GLN A 215 -7.23 22.57 5.71
C GLN A 215 -6.10 22.22 4.74
N LEU A 216 -5.39 23.23 4.22
CA LEU A 216 -4.25 23.02 3.33
C LEU A 216 -3.15 22.23 4.05
N ASN A 217 -2.79 22.62 5.27
CA ASN A 217 -1.78 21.92 6.06
C ASN A 217 -2.19 20.50 6.42
N ARG A 218 -3.48 20.26 6.71
CA ARG A 218 -3.99 18.91 6.89
C ARG A 218 -3.86 18.08 5.62
N GLN A 219 -4.09 18.68 4.45
CA GLN A 219 -3.94 17.99 3.17
C GLN A 219 -2.47 17.69 2.84
N LEU A 220 -1.54 18.60 3.17
CA LEU A 220 -0.09 18.42 2.98
C LEU A 220 0.45 17.23 3.79
N GLN A 221 -0.09 16.96 4.98
CA GLN A 221 0.27 15.78 5.79
C GLN A 221 -0.07 14.44 5.13
N LEU A 222 -0.92 14.46 4.11
CA LEU A 222 -1.39 13.27 3.39
C LEU A 222 -0.76 13.14 2.00
N VAL A 223 0.14 14.05 1.63
CA VAL A 223 0.83 13.99 0.35
C VAL A 223 1.77 12.80 0.31
N THR A 224 1.71 12.06 -0.78
CA THR A 224 2.52 10.89 -1.05
C THR A 224 3.36 11.08 -2.29
N TYR A 225 4.60 10.58 -2.23
CA TYR A 225 5.49 10.49 -3.38
C TYR A 225 5.64 9.03 -3.77
N SER A 226 5.51 8.73 -5.06
CA SER A 226 5.73 7.39 -5.62
C SER A 226 6.88 7.41 -6.61
N SER A 227 7.95 6.68 -6.33
CA SER A 227 9.08 6.53 -7.24
C SER A 227 8.68 5.70 -8.47
N ARG A 228 9.04 6.18 -9.66
CA ARG A 228 8.91 5.41 -10.92
C ARG A 228 10.26 4.88 -11.41
N SER A 229 11.35 5.23 -10.74
CA SER A 229 12.69 4.76 -11.04
C SER A 229 12.99 3.41 -10.36
N TYR A 230 13.64 2.51 -11.09
CA TYR A 230 14.24 1.30 -10.53
C TYR A 230 15.71 1.51 -10.12
N GLN A 231 16.33 2.61 -10.57
CA GLN A 231 17.74 2.87 -10.31
C GLN A 231 17.93 3.33 -8.86
N THR A 232 18.76 2.60 -8.12
CA THR A 232 19.25 3.02 -6.81
C THR A 232 20.17 4.23 -6.94
N ASN A 233 20.28 5.03 -5.88
CA ASN A 233 21.12 6.24 -5.82
C ASN A 233 20.77 7.30 -6.87
N THR A 234 19.48 7.39 -7.21
CA THR A 234 18.94 8.50 -7.99
C THR A 234 18.20 9.46 -7.06
N ALA A 235 18.26 10.74 -7.39
CA ALA A 235 17.59 11.80 -6.64
C ALA A 235 16.66 12.55 -7.57
N ASP A 236 15.44 12.81 -7.09
CA ASP A 236 14.47 13.66 -7.77
C ASP A 236 14.77 15.12 -7.41
N THR A 237 14.91 16.00 -8.40
CA THR A 237 15.37 17.39 -8.25
C THR A 237 14.39 18.39 -8.82
#